data_AF-A0A5M9UJJ3-F1
#
_entry.id   AF-A0A5M9UJJ3-F1
#
_cell.length_a   1.000
_cell.length_b   1.000
_cell.length_c   1.000
_cell.angle_alpha   90.00
_cell.angle_beta   90.00
_cell.angle_gamma   90.00
#
_symmetry.space_group_name_H-M   'P 1'
#
loop_
_entity.id
_entity.type
_entity.pdbx_description
1 polymer ?
#
loop_
_entity_poly.entity_id
_entity_poly.type
_entity_poly.pdbx_seq_one_letter_code
_entity_poly.pdbx_strand_id
1 'polypeptide(L)'
;MEPITVLSDGKRRIAYENIIQLFRNWIEDSASGSAIETHRGSWENARYCIVDYQVAEEAVSAANAIRAFMPHLPLLVITDFKSLIRKRHLQQITGTGEMKMILWNEQDPNQLIKDMENWLHSSSVHKSEIAIPPILSMR
;
A
#
# COMPACT_ATOMS: atom_id res chain seq x y z
N MET A 1 12.84 -8.62 7.94
CA MET A 1 12.49 -7.40 7.16
C MET A 1 11.22 -6.83 7.71
N GLU A 2 11.08 -5.50 7.63
CA GLU A 2 9.89 -4.81 8.11
C GLU A 2 8.67 -5.17 7.24
N PRO A 3 7.48 -5.29 7.85
CA PRO A 3 6.28 -5.70 7.12
C PRO A 3 5.75 -4.59 6.18
N ILE A 4 6.23 -3.36 6.35
CA ILE A 4 6.01 -2.24 5.43
C ILE A 4 7.37 -1.81 4.89
N THR A 5 7.54 -1.82 3.57
CA THR A 5 8.72 -1.23 2.92
C THR A 5 8.40 0.16 2.39
N VAL A 6 9.35 1.09 2.45
CA VAL A 6 9.17 2.46 1.96
C VAL A 6 10.20 2.76 0.88
N LEU A 7 9.75 3.24 -0.28
CA LEU A 7 10.60 3.87 -1.28
C LEU A 7 10.25 5.35 -1.35
N SER A 8 11.22 6.21 -1.05
CA SER A 8 11.01 7.66 -1.02
C SER A 8 12.15 8.41 -1.71
N ASP A 9 11.83 9.56 -2.31
CA ASP A 9 12.82 10.55 -2.77
C ASP A 9 13.38 11.42 -1.62
N GLY A 10 12.85 11.26 -0.40
CA GLY A 10 13.28 11.96 0.81
C GLY A 10 12.89 13.43 0.87
N LYS A 11 12.21 13.99 -0.13
CA LYS A 11 11.96 15.44 -0.22
C LYS A 11 11.02 15.94 0.86
N ARG A 12 10.05 15.13 1.27
CA ARG A 12 9.04 15.47 2.28
C ARG A 12 9.47 15.25 3.72
N ARG A 13 10.59 14.53 3.94
CA ARG A 13 11.12 14.19 5.28
C ARG A 13 10.07 13.60 6.22
N ILE A 14 9.16 12.78 5.69
CA ILE A 14 8.14 12.10 6.48
C ILE A 14 8.84 11.07 7.38
N ALA A 15 8.56 11.12 8.68
CA ALA A 15 9.13 10.21 9.68
C ALA A 15 8.45 8.84 9.63
N TYR A 16 8.60 8.10 8.53
CA TYR A 16 7.94 6.82 8.32
C TYR A 16 8.25 5.79 9.39
N GLU A 17 9.47 5.76 9.93
CA GLU A 17 9.85 4.86 11.02
C GLU A 17 8.93 5.05 12.24
N ASN A 18 8.68 6.31 12.63
CA ASN A 18 7.81 6.63 13.76
C ASN A 18 6.34 6.28 13.45
N ILE A 19 5.88 6.58 12.23
CA ILE A 19 4.50 6.31 11.81
C ILE A 19 4.24 4.80 11.75
N ILE A 20 5.15 4.02 11.17
CA ILE A 20 5.03 2.56 11.05
C ILE A 20 5.02 1.90 12.43
N GLN A 21 5.77 2.42 13.40
CA GLN A 21 5.74 1.92 14.79
C GLN A 21 4.35 2.01 15.42
N LEU A 22 3.54 3.03 15.08
CA LEU A 22 2.17 3.16 15.58
C LEU A 22 1.28 1.99 15.15
N PHE A 23 1.58 1.38 14.00
CA PHE A 23 0.79 0.31 13.41
C PHE A 23 1.36 -1.09 13.67
N ARG A 24 2.51 -1.22 14.34
CA ARG A 24 3.24 -2.50 14.46
C ARG A 24 2.37 -3.62 15.03
N ASN A 25 1.68 -3.38 16.15
CA ASN A 25 0.84 -4.40 16.81
C ASN A 25 -0.25 -4.94 15.86
N TRP A 26 -0.87 -4.06 15.08
CA TRP A 26 -1.92 -4.46 14.13
C TRP A 26 -1.36 -5.26 12.94
N ILE A 27 -0.16 -4.91 12.48
CA ILE A 27 0.52 -5.62 11.39
C ILE A 27 0.94 -7.03 11.85
N GLU A 28 1.30 -7.19 13.13
CA GLU A 28 1.61 -8.49 13.75
C GLU A 28 0.36 -9.36 13.90
N ASP A 29 -0.78 -8.80 14.32
CA ASP A 29 -2.04 -9.56 14.45
C ASP A 29 -2.56 -10.10 13.10
N SER A 30 -2.37 -9.34 12.02
CA SER A 30 -2.73 -9.74 10.66
C SER A 30 -1.76 -10.76 10.01
N ALA A 31 -0.66 -11.12 10.70
CA ALA A 31 0.35 -12.09 10.25
C ALA A 31 -0.14 -13.55 10.24
N SER A 32 -1.21 -13.87 10.96
CA SER A 32 -1.66 -15.25 11.19
C SER A 32 -2.28 -15.92 9.95
N GLY A 33 -2.40 -15.21 8.82
CA GLY A 33 -2.95 -15.70 7.56
C GLY A 33 -1.89 -15.82 6.44
N SER A 34 -1.43 -17.07 6.22
CA SER A 34 -0.67 -17.62 5.09
C SER A 34 0.43 -16.73 4.47
N ALA A 35 1.67 -16.94 4.89
CA ALA A 35 2.84 -16.61 4.07
C ALA A 35 2.83 -17.53 2.83
N ILE A 36 2.59 -16.97 1.64
CA ILE A 36 2.80 -17.69 0.39
C ILE A 36 4.31 -17.62 0.13
N GLU A 37 5.01 -18.71 0.46
CA GLU A 37 6.44 -18.85 0.17
C GLU A 37 6.67 -18.78 -1.35
N THR A 38 7.24 -17.69 -1.82
CA THR A 38 7.79 -17.59 -3.17
C THR A 38 9.27 -17.21 -3.05
N HIS A 39 10.15 -18.09 -3.55
CA HIS A 39 11.60 -17.99 -3.47
C HIS A 39 12.18 -16.81 -4.28
N ARG A 40 11.94 -15.57 -3.86
CA ARG A 40 12.49 -14.35 -4.50
C ARG A 40 12.95 -13.31 -3.49
N GLY A 41 14.19 -13.45 -3.03
CA GLY A 41 15.02 -12.37 -2.48
C GLY A 41 14.47 -11.63 -1.25
N SER A 42 15.17 -10.55 -0.89
CA SER A 42 14.91 -9.66 0.26
C SER A 42 13.59 -8.88 0.17
N TRP A 43 12.49 -9.53 -0.19
CA TRP A 43 11.13 -8.98 -0.17
C TRP A 43 10.07 -9.98 0.32
N GLU A 44 10.48 -11.23 0.62
CA GLU A 44 9.64 -12.35 1.08
C GLU A 44 8.77 -12.05 2.33
N ASN A 45 9.12 -11.01 3.10
CA ASN A 45 8.39 -10.60 4.31
C ASN A 45 7.66 -9.26 4.19
N ALA A 46 7.82 -8.54 3.06
CA ALA A 46 7.14 -7.25 2.85
C ALA A 46 5.67 -7.51 2.49
N ARG A 47 4.75 -6.96 3.30
CA ARG A 47 3.30 -7.14 3.14
C ARG A 47 2.62 -5.92 2.54
N TYR A 48 3.26 -4.77 2.70
CA TYR A 48 2.80 -3.48 2.20
C TYR A 48 4.00 -2.71 1.67
N CYS A 49 3.78 -1.86 0.68
CA CYS A 49 4.80 -0.92 0.24
C CYS A 49 4.25 0.49 0.11
N ILE A 50 5.01 1.45 0.62
CA ILE A 50 4.77 2.88 0.45
C ILE A 50 5.71 3.40 -0.63
N VAL A 51 5.17 4.13 -1.60
CA VAL A 51 5.90 4.79 -2.68
C VAL A 51 5.67 6.29 -2.56
N ASP A 52 6.69 7.01 -2.08
CA ASP A 52 6.62 8.44 -1.76
C ASP A 52 7.56 9.25 -2.66
N TYR A 53 7.00 9.83 -3.72
CA TYR A 53 7.78 10.67 -4.64
C TYR A 53 7.06 11.98 -4.88
N GLN A 54 7.82 13.07 -4.95
CA GLN A 54 7.24 14.36 -5.26
C GLN A 54 6.68 14.39 -6.68
N VAL A 55 7.44 13.82 -7.60
CA VAL A 55 7.11 13.76 -9.01
C VAL A 55 6.23 12.54 -9.29
N ALA A 56 5.12 12.81 -9.96
CA ALA A 56 4.12 11.86 -10.40
C ALA A 56 4.71 10.66 -11.17
N GLU A 57 5.52 10.97 -12.18
CA GLU A 57 6.11 9.99 -13.09
C GLU A 57 7.13 9.10 -12.38
N GLU A 58 7.87 9.65 -11.43
CA GLU A 58 8.82 8.90 -10.58
C GLU A 58 8.06 7.93 -9.67
N ALA A 59 6.95 8.37 -9.05
CA ALA A 59 6.08 7.51 -8.25
C ALA A 59 5.55 6.33 -9.08
N VAL A 60 5.05 6.60 -10.30
CA VAL A 60 4.53 5.56 -11.21
C VAL A 60 5.64 4.60 -11.63
N SER A 61 6.82 5.11 -11.96
CA SER A 61 7.99 4.29 -12.33
C SER A 61 8.41 3.37 -11.19
N ALA A 62 8.56 3.90 -9.97
CA ALA A 62 8.92 3.13 -8.79
C ALA A 62 7.86 2.07 -8.45
N ALA A 63 6.56 2.42 -8.52
CA ALA A 63 5.47 1.49 -8.31
C ALA A 63 5.48 0.33 -9.30
N ASN A 64 5.68 0.62 -10.60
CA ASN A 64 5.78 -0.41 -11.63
C ASN A 64 7.03 -1.30 -11.47
N ALA A 65 8.16 -0.72 -11.05
CA ALA A 65 9.36 -1.50 -10.76
C ALA A 65 9.10 -2.53 -9.66
N ILE A 66 8.40 -2.16 -8.59
CA ILE A 66 8.00 -3.10 -7.52
C ILE A 66 7.04 -4.17 -8.07
N ARG A 67 6.02 -3.75 -8.83
CA ARG A 67 5.00 -4.64 -9.40
C ARG A 67 5.56 -5.64 -10.41
N ALA A 68 6.66 -5.32 -11.08
CA ALA A 68 7.35 -6.26 -11.96
C ALA A 68 7.87 -7.50 -11.21
N PHE A 69 8.21 -7.35 -9.93
CA PHE A 69 8.69 -8.46 -9.08
C PHE A 69 7.60 -9.01 -8.17
N MET A 70 6.70 -8.16 -7.68
CA MET A 70 5.60 -8.52 -6.79
C MET A 70 4.28 -7.91 -7.26
N PRO A 71 3.63 -8.51 -8.28
CA PRO A 71 2.42 -7.96 -8.89
C PRO A 71 1.24 -7.80 -7.92
N HIS A 72 1.22 -8.57 -6.83
CA HIS A 72 0.14 -8.61 -5.85
C HIS A 72 0.36 -7.74 -4.61
N LEU A 73 1.55 -7.15 -4.42
CA LEU A 73 1.88 -6.41 -3.20
C LEU A 73 1.01 -5.14 -3.06
N PRO A 74 0.25 -4.94 -1.98
CA PRO A 74 -0.49 -3.70 -1.76
C PRO A 74 0.42 -2.47 -1.77
N LEU A 75 0.04 -1.46 -2.56
CA LEU A 75 0.81 -0.22 -2.69
C LEU A 75 0.04 0.99 -2.16
N LEU A 76 0.71 1.80 -1.35
CA LEU A 76 0.28 3.16 -1.03
C LEU A 76 1.18 4.16 -1.75
N VAL A 77 0.62 4.92 -2.67
CA VAL A 77 1.33 5.93 -3.46
C VAL A 77 1.07 7.33 -2.88
N ILE A 78 2.11 8.02 -2.45
CA ILE A 78 2.06 9.37 -1.88
C ILE A 78 2.78 10.33 -2.85
N THR A 79 2.07 11.36 -3.32
CA THR A 79 2.65 12.33 -4.26
C THR A 79 1.84 13.64 -4.34
N ASP A 80 2.29 14.62 -5.13
CA ASP A 80 1.72 15.97 -5.25
C ASP A 80 0.83 16.13 -6.51
N PHE A 81 0.12 15.08 -6.96
CA PHE A 81 -0.64 15.16 -8.21
C PHE A 81 -1.56 16.39 -8.26
N LYS A 82 -1.31 17.25 -9.26
CA LYS A 82 -2.25 18.31 -9.65
C LYS A 82 -3.57 17.65 -10.08
N SER A 83 -4.69 18.19 -9.61
CA SER A 83 -5.96 17.45 -9.42
C SER A 83 -6.54 16.72 -10.64
N LEU A 84 -6.20 17.15 -11.86
CA LEU A 84 -6.73 16.59 -13.10
C LEU A 84 -6.00 15.32 -13.58
N ILE A 85 -4.79 15.02 -13.10
CA ILE A 85 -3.97 13.91 -13.64
C ILE A 85 -4.01 12.66 -12.74
N ARG A 86 -4.74 12.70 -11.62
CA ARG A 86 -4.79 11.62 -10.61
C ARG A 86 -5.20 10.26 -11.19
N LYS A 87 -6.32 10.21 -11.92
CA LYS A 87 -6.84 8.94 -12.48
C LYS A 87 -5.95 8.36 -13.57
N ARG A 88 -5.30 9.20 -14.38
CA ARG A 88 -4.45 8.74 -15.48
C ARG A 88 -3.16 8.09 -14.98
N HIS A 89 -2.54 8.67 -13.95
CA HIS A 89 -1.34 8.09 -13.36
C HIS A 89 -1.63 6.78 -12.61
N LEU A 90 -2.78 6.68 -11.93
CA LEU A 90 -3.27 5.42 -11.37
C LEU A 90 -3.35 4.31 -12.43
N GLN A 91 -3.94 4.61 -13.58
CA GLN A 91 -4.10 3.66 -14.68
C GLN A 91 -2.77 3.21 -15.30
N GLN A 92 -1.68 3.94 -15.07
CA GLN A 92 -0.34 3.57 -15.55
C GLN A 92 0.39 2.61 -14.60
N ILE A 93 -0.08 2.47 -13.36
CA ILE A 93 0.49 1.51 -12.41
C ILE A 93 -0.18 0.15 -12.66
N THR A 94 0.63 -0.84 -12.99
CA THR A 94 0.21 -2.19 -13.38
C THR A 94 0.24 -3.16 -12.20
N GLY A 95 -0.38 -4.34 -12.36
CA GLY A 95 -0.44 -5.38 -11.35
C GLY A 95 -1.85 -5.60 -10.80
N THR A 96 -1.98 -6.52 -9.85
CA THR A 96 -3.26 -7.08 -9.40
C THR A 96 -3.54 -6.82 -7.91
N GLY A 97 -2.56 -6.39 -7.13
CA GLY A 97 -2.78 -6.05 -5.72
C GLY A 97 -3.46 -4.70 -5.54
N GLU A 98 -4.04 -4.49 -4.37
CA GLU A 98 -4.68 -3.23 -4.01
C GLU A 98 -3.72 -2.05 -4.17
N MET A 99 -4.27 -0.90 -4.55
CA MET A 99 -3.52 0.33 -4.68
C MET A 99 -4.35 1.48 -4.15
N LYS A 100 -3.76 2.28 -3.25
CA LYS A 100 -4.33 3.53 -2.77
C LYS A 100 -3.38 4.67 -3.08
N MET A 101 -3.95 5.84 -3.35
CA MET A 101 -3.20 7.05 -3.63
C MET A 101 -3.62 8.14 -2.66
N ILE A 102 -2.64 8.75 -2.00
CA ILE A 102 -2.80 9.87 -1.09
C ILE A 102 -2.05 11.06 -1.67
N LEU A 103 -2.64 12.23 -1.51
CA LEU A 103 -1.97 13.48 -1.83
C LEU A 103 -1.30 14.00 -0.58
N TRP A 104 -0.03 14.31 -0.71
CA TRP A 104 0.65 14.94 0.40
C TRP A 104 0.06 16.33 0.69
N ASN A 105 -0.27 16.56 1.95
CA ASN A 105 -0.71 17.86 2.44
C ASN A 105 0.18 18.27 3.61
N GLU A 106 1.18 19.10 3.33
CA GLU A 106 2.12 19.59 4.34
C GLU A 106 1.43 20.40 5.46
N GLN A 107 0.26 21.00 5.17
CA GLN A 107 -0.51 21.76 6.15
C GLN A 107 -1.25 20.87 7.16
N ASP A 108 -1.44 19.59 6.84
CA ASP A 108 -2.08 18.64 7.75
C ASP A 108 -1.41 17.24 7.68
N PRO A 109 -0.22 17.08 8.29
CA PRO A 109 0.48 15.80 8.31
C PRO A 109 -0.29 14.69 9.04
N ASN A 110 -1.19 15.04 9.96
CA ASN A 110 -2.01 14.08 10.69
C ASN A 110 -3.02 13.39 9.78
N GLN A 111 -3.42 14.04 8.68
CA GLN A 111 -4.27 13.41 7.68
C GLN A 111 -3.59 12.19 7.05
N LEU A 112 -2.27 12.25 6.81
CA LEU A 112 -1.52 11.10 6.28
C LEU A 112 -1.63 9.88 7.22
N ILE A 113 -1.51 10.09 8.54
CA ILE A 113 -1.59 9.01 9.53
C ILE A 113 -2.96 8.33 9.46
N LYS A 114 -4.05 9.11 9.45
CA LYS A 114 -5.42 8.58 9.31
C LYS A 114 -5.64 7.85 7.99
N ASP A 115 -5.09 8.38 6.90
CA ASP A 115 -5.24 7.76 5.59
C ASP A 115 -4.47 6.44 5.48
N MET A 116 -3.31 6.35 6.14
CA MET A 116 -2.52 5.13 6.30
C MET A 116 -3.24 4.10 7.18
N GLU A 117 -3.79 4.52 8.32
CA GLU A 117 -4.61 3.67 9.20
C GLU A 117 -5.79 3.06 8.42
N ASN A 118 -6.56 3.91 7.73
CA ASN A 118 -7.68 3.47 6.90
C ASN A 118 -7.27 2.50 5.78
N TRP A 119 -6.11 2.74 5.16
CA TRP A 119 -5.59 1.87 4.11
C TRP A 119 -5.19 0.50 4.64
N LEU A 120 -4.44 0.48 5.74
CA LEU A 120 -4.04 -0.76 6.40
C LEU A 120 -5.30 -1.57 6.77
N HIS A 121 -6.29 -0.93 7.40
CA HIS A 121 -7.56 -1.58 7.72
C HIS A 121 -8.31 -2.11 6.48
N SER A 122 -8.46 -1.32 5.42
CA SER A 122 -9.18 -1.77 4.20
C SER A 122 -8.50 -2.98 3.55
N SER A 123 -7.17 -2.97 3.50
CA SER A 123 -6.38 -4.06 2.93
C SER A 123 -6.44 -5.35 3.76
N SER A 124 -6.62 -5.26 5.08
CA SER A 124 -6.82 -6.46 5.91
C SER A 124 -8.22 -7.07 5.78
N VAL A 125 -9.25 -6.24 5.59
CA VAL A 125 -10.64 -6.71 5.56
C VAL A 125 -10.89 -7.61 4.35
N HIS A 126 -10.18 -7.38 3.24
CA HIS A 126 -10.23 -8.23 2.05
C HIS A 126 -9.62 -9.64 2.26
N LYS A 127 -8.88 -9.88 3.35
CA LYS A 127 -8.48 -11.25 3.75
C LYS A 127 -9.55 -11.98 4.56
N SER A 128 -10.55 -11.27 5.08
CA SER A 128 -11.57 -11.80 6.00
C SER A 128 -12.97 -11.91 5.39
N GLU A 129 -13.13 -11.80 4.07
CA GLU A 129 -14.43 -12.09 3.45
C GLU A 129 -14.64 -13.59 3.24
N ILE A 130 -15.36 -14.13 4.23
CA ILE A 130 -16.25 -15.27 4.17
C ILE A 130 -16.99 -15.26 2.81
N ALA A 131 -16.51 -16.06 1.86
CA ALA A 131 -17.29 -16.43 0.70
C ALA A 131 -18.46 -17.30 1.17
N ILE A 132 -19.64 -16.73 1.37
CA ILE A 132 -20.87 -17.51 1.40
C ILE A 132 -21.24 -17.75 -0.06
N PRO A 133 -21.14 -18.99 -0.58
CA PRO A 133 -21.52 -19.27 -1.95
C PRO A 133 -23.04 -19.04 -2.10
N PRO A 134 -23.50 -18.52 -3.25
CA PRO A 134 -24.92 -18.32 -3.52
C PRO A 134 -25.55 -19.68 -3.86
N ILE A 135 -25.73 -20.52 -2.86
CA ILE A 135 -26.56 -21.73 -2.99
C ILE A 135 -27.43 -21.76 -1.75
N LEU A 136 -28.75 -21.84 -1.97
CA LEU A 136 -29.85 -21.89 -0.99
C LEU A 136 -30.56 -20.54 -0.73
N SER A 137 -31.15 -19.97 -1.79
CA SER A 137 -32.47 -19.33 -1.64
C SER A 137 -33.33 -19.64 -2.87
N MET A 138 -33.73 -20.91 -2.96
CA MET A 138 -34.90 -21.34 -3.72
C MET A 138 -35.63 -22.38 -2.87
N ARG A 139 -36.53 -21.92 -2.02
CA ARG A 139 -37.78 -22.61 -1.65
C ARG A 139 -38.82 -21.57 -1.31
#